data_AF-B7S932-F1
#
_entry.id   AF-B7S932-F1
#
_cell.length_a   1.000
_cell.length_b   1.000
_cell.length_c   1.000
_cell.angle_alpha   90.00
_cell.angle_beta   90.00
_cell.angle_gamma   90.00
#
_symmetry.space_group_name_H-M   'P 1'
#
loop_
_entity.id
_entity.type
_entity.pdbx_description
1 polymer ?
#
loop_
_entity_poly.entity_id
_entity_poly.type
_entity_poly.pdbx_seq_one_letter_code
_entity_poly.pdbx_strand_id
1 'polypeptide(L)'
;MIKGTSKKFAIVKFDVISTYGTNPYKVVPLQWVKDTDHNKVLVQYPSKDEVFTEFGSILECNQPLSSWKECSGTLEYVTNSYIDGLIFIKGRNNEFIPEELLFVEYMERV
;
A
#
# COMPACT_ATOMS: atom_id res chain seq x y z
N MET A 1 14.25 27.50 -4.46
CA MET A 1 13.50 26.35 -5.01
C MET A 1 13.14 25.44 -3.85
N ILE A 2 11.88 25.44 -3.43
CA ILE A 2 11.39 24.42 -2.50
C ILE A 2 11.32 23.14 -3.33
N LYS A 3 12.19 22.15 -3.07
CA LYS A 3 12.02 20.80 -3.63
C LYS A 3 10.66 20.32 -3.13
N GLY A 4 9.62 20.45 -3.95
CA GLY A 4 8.33 19.85 -3.66
C GLY A 4 8.58 18.38 -3.38
N THR A 5 8.26 17.93 -2.17
CA THR A 5 8.34 16.53 -1.78
C THR A 5 7.45 15.75 -2.74
N SER A 6 8.06 15.14 -3.76
CA SER A 6 7.32 14.29 -4.70
C SER A 6 6.60 13.22 -3.90
N LYS A 7 5.29 13.08 -4.13
CA LYS A 7 4.49 12.03 -3.49
C LYS A 7 5.07 10.67 -3.93
N LYS A 8 5.26 9.77 -2.96
CA LYS A 8 5.94 8.48 -3.17
C LYS A 8 4.98 7.30 -3.04
N PHE A 9 3.92 7.45 -2.26
CA PHE A 9 3.00 6.39 -1.93
C PHE A 9 1.55 6.80 -2.21
N ALA A 10 0.75 5.80 -2.51
CA ALA A 10 -0.69 5.87 -2.66
C ALA A 10 -1.36 4.96 -1.63
N ILE A 11 -2.50 5.37 -1.13
CA ILE A 11 -3.39 4.54 -0.34
C ILE A 11 -4.49 4.09 -1.30
N VAL A 12 -4.57 2.78 -1.51
CA VAL A 12 -5.54 2.16 -2.39
C VAL A 12 -6.43 1.23 -1.58
N LYS A 13 -7.74 1.35 -1.77
CA LYS A 13 -8.71 0.39 -1.24
C LYS A 13 -8.97 -0.68 -2.30
N PHE A 14 -8.49 -1.90 -2.09
CA PHE A 14 -8.72 -3.02 -2.98
C PHE A 14 -10.17 -3.49 -2.93
N ASP A 15 -10.71 -3.87 -4.10
CA ASP A 15 -12.09 -4.34 -4.24
C ASP A 15 -12.26 -5.79 -3.71
N VAL A 16 -11.20 -6.59 -3.77
CA VAL A 16 -11.21 -8.00 -3.34
C VAL A 16 -10.14 -8.24 -2.26
N ILE A 17 -10.59 -8.54 -1.04
CA ILE A 17 -9.73 -8.60 0.16
C ILE A 17 -9.16 -10.01 0.38
N SER A 18 -9.86 -11.06 -0.05
CA SER A 18 -9.60 -12.45 0.34
C SER A 18 -8.23 -13.01 -0.07
N THR A 19 -7.46 -12.31 -0.90
CA THR A 19 -6.15 -12.74 -1.40
C THR A 19 -4.98 -11.95 -0.79
N TYR A 20 -5.23 -10.77 -0.21
CA TYR A 20 -4.17 -9.78 0.07
C TYR A 20 -4.14 -9.31 1.54
N GLY A 21 -4.94 -9.94 2.40
CA GLY A 21 -4.99 -9.66 3.83
C GLY A 21 -6.42 -9.63 4.35
N THR A 22 -6.60 -9.01 5.52
CA THR A 22 -7.90 -8.72 6.15
C THR A 22 -8.29 -7.26 5.98
N ASN A 23 -7.32 -6.36 5.85
CA ASN A 23 -7.56 -4.95 5.59
C ASN A 23 -7.60 -4.66 4.07
N PRO A 24 -8.69 -4.08 3.54
CA PRO A 24 -8.78 -3.71 2.12
C PRO A 24 -7.88 -2.54 1.72
N TYR A 25 -7.44 -1.72 2.67
CA TYR A 25 -6.61 -0.55 2.41
C TYR A 25 -5.14 -0.94 2.45
N LYS A 26 -4.41 -0.60 1.38
CA LYS A 26 -2.99 -0.87 1.23
C LYS A 26 -2.24 0.40 0.87
N VAL A 27 -1.07 0.58 1.50
CA VAL A 27 -0.11 1.61 1.13
C VAL A 27 0.85 1.01 0.12
N VAL A 28 0.92 1.61 -1.08
CA VAL A 28 1.70 1.12 -2.20
C VAL A 28 2.53 2.25 -2.80
N PRO A 29 3.71 1.97 -3.39
CA PRO A 29 4.43 2.96 -4.19
C PRO A 29 3.53 3.55 -5.29
N LEU A 30 3.52 4.88 -5.39
CA LEU A 30 2.66 5.60 -6.33
C LEU A 30 2.92 5.19 -7.78
N GLN A 31 4.17 4.86 -8.11
CA GLN A 31 4.54 4.40 -9.45
C GLN A 31 3.96 3.02 -9.82
N TRP A 32 3.45 2.24 -8.86
CA TRP A 32 2.77 0.97 -9.15
C TRP A 32 1.31 1.16 -9.54
N VAL A 33 0.76 2.36 -9.27
CA VAL A 33 -0.62 2.70 -9.54
C VAL A 33 -0.77 2.98 -11.03
N LYS A 34 -1.57 2.15 -11.69
CA LYS A 34 -2.01 2.39 -13.07
C LYS A 34 -3.41 2.96 -13.02
N ASP A 35 -3.56 4.20 -13.45
CA ASP A 35 -4.86 4.84 -13.59
C ASP A 35 -5.68 4.12 -14.66
N THR A 36 -6.94 3.87 -14.34
CA THR A 36 -7.94 3.39 -15.30
C THR A 36 -9.00 4.47 -15.48
N ASP A 37 -10.27 4.17 -15.21
CA ASP A 37 -11.39 5.11 -15.32
C ASP A 37 -12.05 5.37 -13.96
N HIS A 38 -12.71 6.51 -13.80
CA HIS A 38 -13.57 6.80 -12.64
C HIS A 38 -12.92 6.61 -11.25
N ASN A 39 -11.67 7.07 -11.09
CA ASN A 39 -10.89 6.93 -9.84
C ASN A 39 -10.59 5.46 -9.44
N LYS A 40 -10.74 4.53 -10.39
CA LYS A 40 -10.28 3.15 -10.26
C LYS A 40 -8.83 3.03 -10.70
N VAL A 41 -8.12 2.16 -10.00
CA VAL A 41 -6.71 1.90 -10.25
C VAL A 41 -6.44 0.41 -10.28
N LEU A 42 -5.39 0.04 -11.01
CA LEU A 42 -4.80 -1.28 -10.99
C LEU A 42 -3.43 -1.22 -10.32
N VAL A 43 -3.17 -2.17 -9.43
CA VAL A 43 -1.93 -2.25 -8.66
C VAL A 43 -1.49 -3.70 -8.58
N GLN A 44 -0.23 -3.99 -8.92
CA GLN A 44 0.35 -5.29 -8.60
C GLN A 44 0.75 -5.33 -7.13
N TYR A 45 0.31 -6.36 -6.41
CA TYR A 45 0.54 -6.46 -4.97
C TYR A 45 0.85 -7.90 -4.55
N PRO A 46 1.78 -8.11 -3.60
CA PRO A 46 2.08 -9.45 -3.10
C PRO A 46 0.86 -10.06 -2.42
N SER A 47 0.80 -11.39 -2.40
CA SER A 47 -0.21 -12.09 -1.60
C SER A 47 0.01 -11.87 -0.10
N LYS A 48 -0.99 -12.20 0.72
CA LYS A 48 -0.88 -12.13 2.19
C LYS A 48 0.31 -12.91 2.77
N ASP A 49 0.78 -13.96 2.06
CA ASP A 49 1.86 -14.82 2.51
C ASP A 49 3.24 -14.28 2.07
N GLU A 50 3.27 -13.44 1.03
CA GLU A 50 4.50 -12.84 0.46
C GLU A 50 4.74 -11.40 0.95
N VAL A 51 3.71 -10.71 1.44
CA VAL A 51 3.80 -9.28 1.81
C VAL A 51 4.88 -9.01 2.86
N PHE A 52 5.09 -9.94 3.79
CA PHE A 52 6.10 -9.80 4.85
C PHE A 52 7.53 -9.94 4.31
N THR A 53 7.77 -10.83 3.35
CA THR A 53 9.10 -11.00 2.73
C THR A 53 9.42 -9.87 1.76
N GLU A 54 8.39 -9.27 1.15
CA GLU A 54 8.52 -8.23 0.13
C GLU A 54 8.31 -6.81 0.67
N PHE A 55 8.15 -6.66 1.98
CA PHE A 55 7.87 -5.36 2.60
C PHE A 55 9.00 -4.34 2.35
N GLY A 56 10.26 -4.80 2.36
CA GLY A 56 11.40 -3.95 2.00
C GLY A 56 11.28 -3.39 0.59
N SER A 57 10.82 -4.20 -0.38
CA SER A 57 10.57 -3.77 -1.77
C SER A 57 9.50 -2.68 -1.87
N ILE A 58 8.47 -2.75 -1.02
CA ILE A 58 7.42 -1.73 -0.92
C ILE A 58 8.00 -0.42 -0.37
N LEU A 59 8.75 -0.48 0.74
CA LEU A 59 9.33 0.71 1.38
C LEU A 59 10.33 1.44 0.50
N GLU A 60 11.21 0.69 -0.17
CA GLU A 60 12.23 1.22 -1.09
C GLU A 60 11.66 1.65 -2.44
N CYS A 61 10.35 1.45 -2.67
CA CYS A 61 9.71 1.72 -3.95
C CYS A 61 10.42 0.99 -5.11
N ASN A 62 10.74 -0.29 -4.93
CA ASN A 62 11.26 -1.12 -6.02
C ASN A 62 10.15 -1.41 -7.05
N GLN A 63 10.48 -1.98 -8.21
CA GLN A 63 9.46 -2.40 -9.18
C GLN A 63 8.69 -3.62 -8.64
N PRO A 64 7.39 -3.75 -8.94
CA PRO A 64 6.61 -4.90 -8.50
C PRO A 64 7.08 -6.16 -9.24
N LEU A 65 7.02 -7.31 -8.57
CA LEU A 65 7.36 -8.58 -9.22
C LEU A 65 6.30 -8.96 -10.26
N SER A 66 6.73 -9.50 -11.40
CA SER A 66 5.82 -9.91 -12.47
C SER A 66 4.90 -11.07 -12.09
N SER A 67 5.26 -11.83 -11.05
CA SER A 67 4.43 -12.90 -10.47
C SER A 67 3.27 -12.38 -9.63
N TRP A 68 3.31 -11.12 -9.18
CA TRP A 68 2.27 -10.56 -8.34
C TRP A 68 1.01 -10.29 -9.14
N LYS A 69 -0.13 -10.61 -8.51
CA LYS A 69 -1.44 -10.42 -9.11
C LYS A 69 -1.77 -8.93 -9.19
N GLU A 70 -2.41 -8.56 -10.29
CA GLU A 70 -2.96 -7.22 -10.45
C GLU A 70 -4.31 -7.12 -9.72
N CYS A 71 -4.43 -6.10 -8.88
CA CYS A 71 -5.54 -5.86 -7.99
C CYS A 71 -6.27 -4.60 -8.44
N SER A 72 -7.60 -4.68 -8.58
CA SER A 72 -8.41 -3.49 -8.78
C SER A 72 -8.72 -2.83 -7.43
N GLY A 73 -8.75 -1.51 -7.44
CA GLY A 73 -9.14 -0.75 -6.27
C GLY A 73 -9.48 0.70 -6.59
N THR A 74 -9.70 1.46 -5.54
CA THR A 74 -9.96 2.91 -5.61
C THR A 74 -8.82 3.65 -4.95
N LEU A 75 -8.33 4.71 -5.62
CA LEU A 75 -7.32 5.61 -5.05
C LEU A 75 -7.99 6.51 -4.01
N GLU A 76 -7.51 6.45 -2.76
CA GLU A 76 -8.10 7.17 -1.63
C GLU A 76 -7.26 8.39 -1.22
N TYR A 77 -5.93 8.26 -1.26
CA TYR A 77 -5.01 9.32 -0.81
C TYR A 77 -3.60 9.14 -1.38
N VAL A 78 -2.82 10.23 -1.46
CA VAL A 78 -1.41 10.19 -1.87
C VAL A 78 -0.52 10.91 -0.85
N THR A 79 0.58 10.26 -0.49
CA THR A 79 1.50 10.72 0.55
C THR A 79 2.97 10.54 0.14
N ASN A 80 3.88 11.23 0.82
CA ASN A 80 5.32 11.08 0.66
C ASN A 80 5.93 10.12 1.70
N SER A 81 5.16 9.70 2.70
CA SER A 81 5.59 8.86 3.83
C SER A 81 4.71 7.63 3.94
N TYR A 82 5.33 6.45 4.00
CA TYR A 82 4.62 5.19 4.19
C TYR A 82 3.85 5.17 5.52
N ILE A 83 4.49 5.67 6.58
CA ILE A 83 3.91 5.79 7.93
C ILE A 83 2.68 6.69 7.91
N ASP A 84 2.72 7.82 7.20
CA ASP A 84 1.56 8.71 7.08
C ASP A 84 0.39 8.01 6.37
N GLY A 85 0.70 7.12 5.42
CA GLY A 85 -0.29 6.26 4.79
C GLY A 85 -0.92 5.27 5.77
N LEU A 86 -0.11 4.64 6.63
CA LEU A 86 -0.63 3.75 7.67
C LEU A 86 -1.48 4.50 8.71
N ILE A 87 -1.06 5.70 9.11
CA ILE A 87 -1.83 6.57 10.02
C ILE A 87 -3.18 6.94 9.39
N PHE A 88 -3.19 7.25 8.08
CA PHE A 88 -4.43 7.51 7.34
C PHE A 88 -5.38 6.30 7.40
N ILE A 89 -4.84 5.08 7.19
CA ILE A 89 -5.65 3.85 7.25
C ILE A 89 -6.18 3.61 8.67
N LYS A 90 -5.35 3.82 9.70
CA LYS A 90 -5.76 3.70 11.11
C LYS A 90 -6.87 4.69 11.50
N GLY A 91 -6.88 5.87 10.89
CA GLY A 91 -7.90 6.90 11.11
C GLY A 91 -9.23 6.65 10.39
N ARG A 92 -9.27 5.78 9.37
CA ARG A 92 -10.53 5.26 8.84
C ARG A 92 -11.05 4.24 9.85
N ASN A 93 -12.30 4.38 10.31
CA ASN A 93 -13.01 3.44 11.20
C ASN A 93 -13.08 2.03 10.57
N ASN A 94 -11.95 1.34 10.53
CA ASN A 94 -11.78 0.05 9.91
C ASN A 94 -11.55 -0.93 11.05
N GLU A 95 -12.35 -1.99 11.11
CA GLU A 95 -12.26 -3.00 12.17
C GLU A 95 -10.96 -3.82 12.09
N PHE A 96 -10.19 -3.66 11.01
CA PHE A 96 -9.00 -4.43 10.71
C PHE A 96 -7.75 -3.55 10.77
N ILE A 97 -6.82 -3.88 11.67
CA ILE A 97 -5.49 -3.27 11.71
C ILE A 97 -4.71 -3.77 10.48
N PRO A 98 -4.13 -2.87 9.65
CA PRO A 98 -3.21 -3.27 8.58
C PRO A 98 -2.12 -4.20 9.11
N GLU A 99 -1.92 -5.34 8.44
CA GLU A 99 -0.85 -6.29 8.79
C GLU A 99 0.54 -5.62 8.76
N GLU A 100 0.68 -4.60 7.92
CA GLU A 100 1.88 -3.79 7.75
C GLU A 100 2.23 -2.96 9.00
N LEU A 101 1.24 -2.56 9.81
CA LEU A 101 1.49 -1.86 11.08
C LEU A 101 2.15 -2.77 12.12
N LEU A 102 1.77 -4.06 12.15
CA LEU A 102 2.42 -5.04 13.03
C LEU A 102 3.90 -5.22 12.65
N PHE A 103 4.20 -5.15 11.35
CA PHE A 103 5.56 -5.27 10.85
C PHE A 103 6.42 -4.04 11.19
N VAL A 104 5.88 -2.82 11.04
CA VAL A 104 6.58 -1.59 11.43
C VAL A 104 6.89 -1.59 12.93
N GLU A 105 5.91 -1.93 13.78
CA GLU A 105 6.15 -2.04 15.23
C GLU A 105 7.17 -3.13 15.59
N TYR A 106 7.22 -4.22 14.83
CA TYR A 106 8.24 -5.26 15.00
C TYR A 106 9.64 -4.72 14.65
N MET A 107 9.79 -4.08 13.48
CA MET A 107 11.07 -3.53 13.01
C MET A 107 11.61 -2.41 13.89
N GLU A 108 10.76 -1.61 14.52
CA GLU A 108 11.20 -0.57 15.47
C GLU A 108 11.71 -1.13 16.81
N ARG A 109 11.47 -2.42 17.09
CA ARG A 109 11.89 -3.09 18.34
C ARG A 109 13.16 -3.94 18.20
N VAL A 110 13.68 -4.13 16.99
CA VAL A 110 14.90 -4.91 16.71
C VAL A 110 16.08 -3.97 16.49
#